data_AF-A0A9Q9SUK3-F1
#
_entry.id   AF-A0A9Q9SUK3-F1
#
_cell.length_a   1.000
_cell.length_b   1.000
_cell.length_c   1.000
_cell.angle_alpha   90.00
_cell.angle_beta   90.00
_cell.angle_gamma   90.00
#
_symmetry.space_group_name_H-M   'P 1'
#
loop_
_entity.id
_entity.type
_entity.pdbx_description
1 polymer ?
#
loop_
_entity_poly.entity_id
_entity_poly.type
_entity_poly.pdbx_seq_one_letter_code
_entity_poly.pdbx_strand_id
1 'polypeptide(L)' 'MLTLTYEDKLIPSQKQIAVIEDILAVCIKVWNYALMERKDWYKSRKCAVNYCSLQHEYIIPEVKLLRLLRFENFVMS' A
#
# COMPACT_ATOMS: atom_id res chain seq x y z
N MET A 1 6.65 -40.99 21.17
CA MET A 1 7.67 -40.13 20.54
C MET A 1 7.43 -38.71 21.04
N LEU A 2 8.31 -38.19 21.89
CA LEU A 2 8.18 -36.83 22.44
C LEU A 2 8.83 -35.86 21.46
N THR A 3 8.03 -35.02 20.81
CA THR A 3 8.49 -33.89 20.01
C THR A 3 8.70 -32.70 20.94
N LEU A 4 9.95 -32.30 21.17
CA LEU A 4 10.29 -31.11 21.92
C LEU A 4 10.43 -29.93 20.94
N THR A 5 9.54 -28.95 21.03
CA THR A 5 9.66 -27.68 20.32
C THR A 5 10.48 -26.72 21.18
N TYR A 6 11.75 -26.55 20.84
CA TYR A 6 12.59 -25.52 21.46
C TYR A 6 12.15 -24.14 20.93
N GLU A 7 11.77 -23.25 21.84
CA GLU A 7 11.51 -21.84 21.54
C GLU A 7 12.79 -21.04 21.80
N ASP A 8 13.66 -20.96 20.81
CA ASP A 8 14.83 -20.09 20.89
C ASP A 8 14.42 -18.63 20.67
N LYS A 9 14.62 -17.79 21.68
CA LYS A 9 14.50 -16.34 21.52
C LYS A 9 15.70 -15.82 20.74
N LEU A 10 15.48 -15.45 19.49
CA LEU A 10 16.47 -14.74 18.68
C LEU A 10 16.71 -13.35 19.31
N ILE A 11 17.89 -13.15 19.89
CA ILE A 11 18.37 -11.84 20.34
C ILE A 11 19.25 -11.28 19.21
N PRO A 12 18.70 -10.39 18.35
CA PRO A 12 19.48 -9.87 17.23
C PRO A 12 20.62 -8.99 17.75
N SER A 13 21.77 -9.10 17.10
CA SER A 13 22.88 -8.18 17.33
C SER A 13 22.53 -6.76 16.87
N GLN A 14 23.25 -5.75 17.38
CA GLN A 14 23.02 -4.34 17.01
C GLN A 14 23.07 -4.10 15.49
N LYS A 15 23.92 -4.83 14.77
CA LYS A 15 24.02 -4.76 13.30
C LYS A 15 22.77 -5.32 12.61
N GLN A 16 22.24 -6.44 13.12
CA GLN A 16 21.01 -7.04 12.58
C GLN A 16 19.80 -6.16 12.83
N ILE A 17 19.71 -5.52 14.01
CA ILE A 17 18.63 -4.56 14.33
C ILE A 17 18.63 -3.42 13.31
N ALA A 18 19.78 -2.81 13.05
CA ALA A 18 19.87 -1.70 12.09
C ALA A 18 19.41 -2.10 10.67
N VAL A 19 19.76 -3.32 10.23
CA VAL A 19 19.31 -3.84 8.93
C VAL A 19 17.80 -4.09 8.91
N ILE A 20 17.25 -4.66 9.97
CA ILE A 20 15.81 -4.90 10.10
C ILE A 20 15.04 -3.58 10.08
N GLU A 21 15.51 -2.57 10.81
CA GLU A 21 14.88 -1.24 10.85
C GLU A 21 14.89 -0.56 9.49
N ASP A 22 15.99 -0.66 8.73
CA ASP A 22 16.08 -0.11 7.38
C ASP A 22 15.09 -0.80 6.42
N ILE A 23 15.02 -2.12 6.46
CA ILE A 23 14.05 -2.90 5.66
C ILE A 23 12.61 -2.51 6.03
N LEU A 24 12.30 -2.42 7.32
CA LEU A 24 10.98 -2.01 7.79
C LEU A 24 10.63 -0.58 7.34
N ALA A 25 11.58 0.34 7.37
CA ALA A 25 11.39 1.71 6.90
C ALA A 25 11.06 1.75 5.39
N VAL A 26 11.72 0.92 4.57
CA VAL A 26 11.40 0.77 3.15
C VAL A 26 9.99 0.19 2.96
N CYS A 27 9.67 -0.90 3.67
CA CYS A 27 8.35 -1.53 3.60
C CYS A 27 7.22 -0.56 3.95
N ILE A 28 7.39 0.25 5.00
CA ILE A 28 6.40 1.26 5.42
C ILE A 28 6.22 2.32 4.33
N LYS A 29 7.30 2.79 3.70
CA LYS A 29 7.22 3.76 2.60
C LYS A 29 6.44 3.20 1.40
N VAL A 30 6.76 1.96 0.99
CA VAL A 30 6.08 1.28 -0.12
C VAL A 30 4.61 1.06 0.21
N TRP A 31 4.31 0.61 1.43
CA TRP A 31 2.94 0.41 1.89
C TRP A 31 2.13 1.70 1.88
N ASN A 32 2.66 2.78 2.45
CA ASN A 32 1.98 4.07 2.50
C ASN A 32 1.75 4.64 1.10
N TYR A 33 2.72 4.47 0.21
CA TYR A 33 2.59 4.84 -1.19
C TYR A 33 1.43 4.09 -1.87
N ALA A 34 1.39 2.75 -1.77
CA ALA A 34 0.33 1.93 -2.36
C ALA A 34 -1.05 2.20 -1.72
N LEU A 35 -1.09 2.46 -0.41
CA LEU A 35 -2.33 2.81 0.30
C LEU A 35 -2.90 4.14 -0.21
N MET A 36 -2.04 5.12 -0.49
CA MET A 36 -2.47 6.39 -1.09
C MET A 36 -3.05 6.20 -2.48
N GLU A 37 -2.44 5.37 -3.34
CA GLU A 37 -3.00 5.05 -4.66
C GLU A 37 -4.39 4.42 -4.57
N ARG A 38 -4.62 3.50 -3.61
CA ARG A 38 -5.95 2.92 -3.38
C ARG A 38 -6.97 3.95 -2.89
N LYS A 39 -6.56 4.88 -2.03
CA LYS A 39 -7.44 5.96 -1.56
C LYS A 39 -7.82 6.90 -2.71
N ASP A 40 -6.85 7.25 -3.55
CA ASP A 40 -7.06 8.10 -4.72
C ASP A 40 -8.00 7.38 -5.72
N TRP A 41 -7.81 6.07 -5.95
CA TRP A 41 -8.70 5.22 -6.76
C TRP A 41 -10.14 5.23 -6.24
N TYR A 42 -10.33 4.98 -4.94
CA TYR A 42 -11.66 4.94 -4.33
C TYR A 42 -12.36 6.31 -4.41
N LYS A 43 -11.64 7.40 -4.14
CA LYS A 43 -12.19 8.76 -4.24
C LYS A 43 -12.61 9.13 -5.65
N SER A 44 -11.86 8.70 -6.67
CA SER A 44 -12.23 8.94 -8.07
C SER A 44 -13.53 8.25 -8.49
N ARG A 45 -13.89 7.13 -7.86
CA ARG A 45 -15.09 6.32 -8.19
C ARG A 45 -16.25 6.50 -7.22
N LYS A 46 -16.11 7.38 -6.21
CA LYS A 46 -17.15 7.60 -5.20
C LYS A 46 -18.33 8.44 -5.72
N CYS A 47 -18.23 9.05 -6.91
CA CYS A 47 -19.30 9.88 -7.45
C CYS A 47 -20.58 9.04 -7.70
N ALA A 48 -21.72 9.56 -7.27
CA ALA A 48 -23.00 8.95 -7.55
C ALA A 48 -23.26 9.01 -9.05
N VAL A 49 -23.72 7.89 -9.64
CA VAL A 49 -24.02 7.74 -11.09
C VAL A 49 -24.96 8.83 -11.62
N ASN A 50 -25.72 9.47 -10.71
CA ASN A 50 -26.82 10.37 -11.03
C ASN A 50 -26.43 11.86 -11.00
N TYR A 51 -25.19 12.21 -10.61
CA TYR A 51 -24.71 13.60 -10.55
C TYR A 51 -23.23 13.69 -10.94
N CYS A 52 -22.92 13.97 -12.20
CA CYS A 52 -21.60 14.41 -12.62
C CYS A 52 -21.50 15.93 -12.46
N SER A 53 -20.94 16.40 -11.35
CA SER A 53 -20.65 17.84 -11.20
C SER A 53 -19.16 18.07 -11.42
N LEU A 54 -18.82 18.91 -12.39
CA LEU A 54 -17.44 19.34 -12.65
C LEU A 54 -16.79 20.06 -11.43
N GLN A 55 -17.61 20.54 -10.48
CA GLN A 55 -17.14 21.27 -9.29
C GLN A 55 -16.81 20.37 -8.09
N HIS A 56 -17.35 19.15 -8.02
CA HIS A 56 -17.15 18.22 -6.89
C HIS A 56 -16.42 16.93 -7.27
N GLU A 57 -15.85 16.86 -8.48
CA GLU A 57 -15.02 15.73 -8.89
C GLU A 57 -13.68 15.71 -8.15
N TYR A 58 -13.20 14.49 -7.88
CA TYR A 58 -11.89 14.29 -7.27
C TYR A 58 -10.80 14.53 -8.31
N ILE A 59 -10.17 15.71 -8.27
CA ILE A 59 -9.12 16.10 -9.21
C ILE A 59 -7.82 15.39 -8.85
N ILE A 60 -7.38 14.50 -9.74
CA ILE A 60 -6.12 13.77 -9.64
C ILE A 60 -5.12 14.38 -10.64
N PRO A 61 -3.85 14.62 -10.25
CA PRO A 61 -2.82 15.03 -11.19
C PRO A 61 -2.69 14.04 -12.36
N GLU A 62 -2.49 14.54 -13.57
CA GLU A 62 -2.40 13.72 -14.80
C GLU A 62 -1.37 12.59 -14.69
N VAL A 63 -0.25 12.85 -14.03
CA VAL A 63 0.83 11.88 -13.78
C VAL A 63 0.38 10.65 -12.97
N LYS A 64 -0.66 10.80 -12.12
CA LYS A 64 -1.21 9.70 -11.31
C LYS A 64 -2.31 8.93 -12.04
N LEU A 65 -3.02 9.54 -12.99
CA LEU A 65 -4.14 8.93 -13.71
C LEU A 65 -3.72 7.68 -14.49
N LEU A 66 -2.62 7.74 -15.23
CA LEU A 66 -2.06 6.59 -15.96
C LEU A 66 -1.75 5.40 -15.06
N ARG A 67 -1.41 5.65 -13.80
CA ARG A 67 -1.03 4.63 -12.82
C ARG A 67 -2.26 3.98 -12.18
N LEU A 68 -3.33 4.74 -11.97
CA LEU A 68 -4.62 4.21 -11.53
C LEU A 68 -5.26 3.29 -12.57
N LEU A 69 -5.16 3.62 -13.86
CA LEU A 69 -5.63 2.75 -14.94
C LEU A 69 -4.87 1.41 -14.99
N ARG A 70 -3.56 1.42 -14.67
CA ARG A 70 -2.80 0.18 -14.51
C ARG A 70 -3.26 -0.63 -13.30
N PHE A 71 -3.65 0.04 -12.21
CA PHE A 71 -4.16 -0.61 -11.00
C PHE A 71 -5.48 -1.36 -11.27
N GLU A 72 -6.37 -0.83 -12.12
CA GLU A 72 -7.60 -1.54 -12.52
C GLU A 72 -7.31 -2.87 -13.22
N ASN A 73 -6.34 -2.88 -14.15
CA ASN A 73 -5.95 -4.10 -14.85
C ASN A 73 -5.33 -5.16 -13.91
N PHE A 74 -4.77 -4.74 -12.79
CA PHE A 74 -4.21 -5.65 -11.78
C PHE A 74 -5.26 -6.17 -10.80
N VAL A 75 -6.30 -5.38 -10.48
CA VAL A 75 -7.37 -5.77 -9.53
C VAL A 75 -8.48 -6.60 -10.20
N MET A 76 -8.67 -6.48 -11.52
CA MET A 76 -9.64 -7.28 -12.29
C MET A 76 -9.08 -8.60 -12.87
N SER A 77 -7.81 -8.93 -12.61
CA SER A 77 -7.20 -10.24 -12.88
C SER A 77 -7.22 -11.13 -11.63
#